data_AF-A0A6N6SLD4-F1
#
_entry.id   AF-A0A6N6SLD4-F1
#
_cell.length_a   1.000
_cell.length_b   1.000
_cell.length_c   1.000
_cell.angle_alpha   90.00
_cell.angle_beta   90.00
_cell.angle_gamma   90.00
#
_symmetry.space_group_name_H-M   'P 1'
#
loop_
_entity.id
_entity.type
_entity.pdbx_description
1 polymer ?
#
loop_
_entity_poly.entity_id
_entity_poly.type
_entity_poly.pdbx_seq_one_letter_code
_entity_poly.pdbx_strand_id
1 'polypeptide(L)'
;MTKSLVWILLFLVAFAALFVLQQLTRQTGTSSMDAGYYNGMGEAGGTADTSNLSGKELLGKFECTRCHGDDLNGTPMAPPLKGMAKYYDRESLIAYLRSPERNQTGTRFDEYKTKYATGVMPAFGNKDVKDLGKIADYLLGQ
;
A
#
# COMPACT_ATOMS: atom_id res chain seq x y z
N MET A 1 -16.99 41.65 -36.41
CA MET A 1 -16.98 40.79 -35.21
C MET A 1 -17.32 41.66 -34.01
N THR A 2 -18.23 41.23 -33.13
CA THR A 2 -18.55 41.99 -31.92
C THR A 2 -17.33 42.05 -31.02
N LYS A 3 -17.06 43.19 -30.39
CA LYS A 3 -15.87 43.40 -29.55
C LYS A 3 -15.72 42.27 -28.52
N SER A 4 -16.84 41.75 -28.00
CA SER A 4 -16.92 40.62 -27.08
C SER A 4 -16.35 39.31 -27.65
N LEU A 5 -16.53 39.04 -28.94
CA LEU A 5 -16.02 37.83 -29.59
C LEU A 5 -14.48 37.84 -29.70
N VAL A 6 -13.88 39.01 -29.87
CA VAL A 6 -12.41 39.18 -29.88
C VAL A 6 -11.82 38.89 -28.51
N TRP A 7 -12.46 39.36 -27.43
CA TRP A 7 -12.01 39.10 -26.06
C TRP A 7 -12.12 37.62 -25.67
N ILE A 8 -13.18 36.93 -26.11
CA ILE A 8 -13.35 35.48 -25.86
C ILE A 8 -12.27 34.67 -26.59
N LEU A 9 -11.97 35.01 -27.85
CA LEU A 9 -10.91 34.34 -28.60
C LEU A 9 -9.52 34.59 -27.99
N LEU A 10 -9.23 35.81 -27.53
CA LEU A 10 -7.99 36.11 -26.81
C LEU A 10 -7.86 35.31 -25.51
N PHE A 11 -8.94 35.19 -24.74
CA PHE A 11 -8.94 34.41 -23.51
C PHE A 11 -8.72 32.91 -23.78
N LEU A 12 -9.38 32.35 -24.80
CA LEU A 12 -9.20 30.95 -25.18
C LEU A 12 -7.77 30.64 -25.66
N VAL A 13 -7.17 31.53 -26.44
CA VAL A 13 -5.79 31.37 -26.91
C VAL A 13 -4.80 31.47 -25.74
N ALA A 14 -5.02 32.42 -24.81
CA ALA A 14 -4.20 32.53 -23.61
C ALA A 14 -4.32 31.28 -22.72
N PHE A 15 -5.54 30.76 -22.52
CA PHE A 15 -5.77 29.54 -21.76
C PHE A 15 -5.12 28.32 -22.41
N ALA A 16 -5.25 28.16 -23.72
CA ALA A 16 -4.60 27.08 -24.46
C ALA A 16 -3.06 27.18 -24.41
N ALA A 17 -2.50 28.38 -24.51
CA ALA A 17 -1.06 28.60 -24.38
C ALA A 17 -0.55 28.23 -22.98
N LEU A 18 -1.27 28.64 -21.93
CA LEU A 18 -0.94 28.26 -20.55
C LEU A 18 -1.06 26.74 -20.32
N PHE A 19 -2.07 26.10 -20.91
CA PHE A 19 -2.26 24.65 -20.83
C PHE A 19 -1.12 23.88 -21.53
N VAL A 20 -0.67 24.35 -22.70
CA VAL A 20 0.47 23.75 -23.41
C VAL A 20 1.78 23.98 -22.64
N LEU A 21 1.99 25.17 -22.06
CA LEU A 21 3.13 25.43 -21.18
C LEU A 21 3.12 24.54 -19.93
N GLN A 22 1.94 24.28 -19.35
CA GLN A 22 1.75 23.33 -18.26
C GLN A 22 2.07 21.89 -18.70
N GLN A 23 1.73 21.51 -19.93
CA GLN A 23 1.99 20.16 -20.44
C GLN A 23 3.47 19.95 -20.75
N LEU A 24 4.14 20.95 -21.32
CA LEU A 24 5.59 20.90 -21.59
C LEU A 24 6.41 20.84 -20.30
N THR A 25 5.98 21.54 -19.24
CA THR A 25 6.62 21.46 -17.92
C THR A 25 6.36 20.13 -17.18
N ARG A 26 5.33 19.37 -17.57
CA ARG A 26 5.04 18.04 -16.98
C ARG A 26 5.85 16.90 -17.59
N GLN A 27 6.47 17.08 -18.77
CA GLN A 27 7.17 15.99 -19.48
C GLN A 27 8.62 15.75 -19.01
N THR A 28 9.18 16.56 -18.11
CA THR A 28 10.45 16.27 -17.42
C THR A 28 10.25 15.34 -16.22
N GLY A 29 9.42 14.31 -16.37
CA GLY A 29 9.05 13.37 -15.31
C GLY A 29 9.01 11.91 -15.78
N THR A 30 9.72 11.59 -16.85
CA THR A 30 9.97 10.19 -17.25
C THR A 30 11.47 9.93 -17.25
N SER A 31 12.04 9.79 -16.06
CA SER A 31 13.20 8.95 -15.75
C SER A 31 13.45 9.05 -14.24
N SER A 32 13.61 7.89 -13.63
CA SER A 32 14.08 7.67 -12.27
C SER A 32 15.25 8.59 -11.89
N MET A 33 15.11 9.36 -10.80
CA MET A 33 16.07 9.52 -9.69
C MET A 33 15.83 10.85 -8.93
N ASP A 34 15.59 10.69 -7.63
CA ASP A 34 15.98 11.58 -6.52
C ASP A 34 15.25 12.90 -6.24
N ALA A 35 15.18 13.18 -4.93
CA ALA A 35 14.69 14.38 -4.23
C ALA A 35 13.19 14.69 -4.39
N GLY A 36 12.37 14.59 -3.35
CA GLY A 36 12.56 15.36 -2.13
C GLY A 36 12.10 16.81 -2.37
N TYR A 37 11.17 17.28 -1.56
CA TYR A 37 10.91 18.71 -1.32
C TYR A 37 9.90 19.45 -2.21
N TYR A 38 8.63 19.01 -2.26
CA TYR A 38 7.52 19.98 -2.37
C TYR A 38 6.34 19.55 -1.50
N ASN A 39 6.24 20.16 -0.32
CA ASN A 39 5.03 20.20 0.50
C ASN A 39 4.09 21.29 -0.06
N GLY A 40 2.81 20.97 -0.24
CA GLY A 40 1.85 21.91 -0.80
C GLY A 40 0.40 21.46 -0.69
N MET A 41 -0.13 21.48 0.54
CA MET A 41 -1.52 21.72 0.91
C MET A 41 -2.64 20.98 0.16
N GLY A 42 -3.15 19.94 0.81
CA GLY A 42 -4.48 19.42 0.55
C GLY A 42 -4.66 18.03 1.18
N GLU A 43 -5.71 17.90 1.99
CA GLU A 43 -6.31 16.63 2.46
C GLU A 43 -5.82 16.05 3.80
N ALA A 44 -6.66 16.31 4.79
CA ALA A 44 -6.75 15.57 6.04
C ALA A 44 -7.11 14.09 5.75
N GLY A 45 -6.09 13.25 5.72
CA GLY A 45 -6.23 11.81 5.51
C GLY A 45 -4.86 11.17 5.30
N GLY A 46 -4.01 11.20 6.33
CA GLY A 46 -2.61 10.78 6.27
C GLY A 46 -2.42 9.31 5.88
N THR A 47 -2.41 9.05 4.58
CA THR A 47 -1.81 7.87 3.99
C THR A 47 -0.37 8.26 3.65
N ALA A 48 0.56 7.89 4.53
CA ALA A 48 1.98 8.02 4.22
C ALA A 48 2.24 7.28 2.90
N ASP A 49 2.69 7.97 1.86
CA ASP A 49 2.85 7.43 0.51
C ASP A 49 3.56 6.06 0.53
N THR A 50 2.80 4.99 0.32
CA THR A 50 3.27 3.59 0.27
C THR A 50 3.41 3.10 -1.17
N SER A 51 3.14 3.96 -2.16
CA SER A 51 3.06 3.58 -3.58
C SER A 51 4.36 2.93 -4.09
N ASN A 52 5.52 3.40 -3.62
CA ASN A 52 6.83 2.91 -4.02
C ASN A 52 7.43 1.83 -3.10
N LEU A 53 6.79 1.53 -1.97
CA LEU A 53 7.31 0.51 -1.04
C LEU A 53 7.08 -0.90 -1.60
N SER A 54 8.09 -1.75 -1.46
CA SER A 54 8.02 -3.18 -1.69
C SER A 54 7.24 -3.89 -0.57
N GLY A 55 6.83 -5.15 -0.81
CA GLY A 55 6.18 -5.97 0.21
C GLY A 55 7.03 -6.11 1.47
N LYS A 56 8.35 -6.33 1.33
CA LYS A 56 9.29 -6.44 2.46
C LYS A 56 9.34 -5.16 3.30
N GLU A 57 9.40 -4.00 2.66
CA GLU A 57 9.41 -2.71 3.37
C GLU A 57 8.09 -2.45 4.09
N LEU A 58 6.97 -2.86 3.48
CA LEU A 58 5.65 -2.79 4.09
C LEU A 58 5.52 -3.71 5.32
N LEU A 59 6.15 -4.90 5.33
CA LEU A 59 6.20 -5.74 6.53
C LEU A 59 6.86 -5.02 7.71
N GLY A 60 7.96 -4.31 7.45
CA GLY A 60 8.62 -3.47 8.46
C GLY A 60 7.73 -2.31 8.90
N LYS A 61 7.18 -1.56 7.95
CA LYS A 61 6.29 -0.41 8.21
C LYS A 61 5.03 -0.79 9.00
N PHE A 62 4.53 -2.02 8.83
CA PHE A 62 3.36 -2.54 9.54
C PHE A 62 3.75 -3.39 10.77
N GLU A 63 5.03 -3.36 11.17
CA GLU A 63 5.55 -3.99 12.38
C GLU A 63 5.28 -5.51 12.43
N CYS A 64 5.22 -6.17 11.27
CA CYS A 64 4.94 -7.60 11.17
C CYS A 64 6.05 -8.43 11.82
N THR A 65 7.30 -8.01 11.65
CA THR A 65 8.48 -8.69 12.20
C THR A 65 8.53 -8.66 13.73
N ARG A 66 7.86 -7.68 14.36
CA ARG A 66 7.79 -7.57 15.83
C ARG A 66 7.23 -8.82 16.49
N CYS A 67 6.27 -9.48 15.84
CA CYS A 67 5.66 -10.71 16.34
C CYS A 67 6.15 -11.95 15.59
N HIS A 68 6.39 -11.84 14.28
CA HIS A 68 6.73 -12.97 13.42
C HIS A 68 8.24 -13.21 13.23
N GLY A 69 9.08 -12.40 13.88
CA GLY A 69 10.53 -12.45 13.77
C GLY A 69 11.05 -11.69 12.54
N ASP A 70 12.29 -11.20 12.62
CA ASP A 70 12.94 -10.46 11.52
C ASP A 70 13.19 -11.34 10.28
N ASP A 71 13.34 -12.65 10.50
CA ASP A 71 13.54 -13.66 9.47
C ASP A 71 12.25 -14.35 9.04
N LEU A 72 11.10 -13.94 9.58
CA LEU A 72 9.77 -14.51 9.34
C LEU A 72 9.60 -15.99 9.71
N ASN A 73 10.54 -16.56 10.48
CA ASN A 73 10.47 -17.94 10.96
C ASN A 73 9.53 -18.10 12.17
N GLY A 74 8.89 -17.02 12.62
CA GLY A 74 7.99 -17.02 13.77
C GLY A 74 8.75 -16.86 15.07
N THR A 75 7.98 -16.65 16.13
CA THR A 75 8.47 -16.53 17.51
C THR A 75 7.53 -17.31 18.43
N PRO A 76 7.81 -17.41 19.74
CA PRO A 76 6.81 -17.90 20.68
C PRO A 76 5.50 -17.08 20.70
N MET A 77 5.51 -15.84 20.19
CA MET A 77 4.34 -14.96 20.14
C MET A 77 3.49 -15.18 18.88
N ALA A 78 4.08 -15.54 17.75
CA ALA A 78 3.35 -15.70 16.50
C ALA A 78 3.98 -16.75 15.56
N PRO A 79 3.19 -17.44 14.72
CA PRO A 79 3.69 -18.49 13.82
C PRO A 79 4.63 -17.95 12.73
N PRO A 80 5.39 -18.82 12.06
CA PRO A 80 6.15 -18.43 10.86
C PRO A 80 5.23 -17.86 9.78
N LEU A 81 5.75 -16.88 9.03
CA LEU A 81 5.13 -16.36 7.80
C LEU A 81 5.75 -16.93 6.53
N LYS A 82 6.75 -17.82 6.63
CA LYS A 82 7.29 -18.59 5.50
C LYS A 82 6.39 -19.77 5.13
N GLY A 83 6.38 -20.14 3.85
CA GLY A 83 5.60 -21.27 3.35
C GLY A 83 4.09 -21.04 3.38
N MET A 84 3.66 -19.77 3.38
CA MET A 84 2.24 -19.40 3.45
C MET A 84 1.45 -19.88 2.23
N ALA A 85 2.11 -20.03 1.07
CA ALA A 85 1.51 -20.55 -0.16
C ALA A 85 0.90 -21.96 -0.02
N LYS A 86 1.30 -22.73 1.01
CA LYS A 86 0.67 -24.03 1.31
C LYS A 86 -0.76 -23.90 1.83
N TYR A 87 -1.09 -22.76 2.44
CA TYR A 87 -2.34 -22.58 3.17
C TYR A 87 -3.22 -21.45 2.64
N TYR A 88 -2.65 -20.57 1.82
CA TYR A 88 -3.34 -19.40 1.30
C TYR A 88 -3.03 -19.22 -0.18
N ASP A 89 -4.02 -18.74 -0.91
CA ASP A 89 -3.82 -17.99 -2.15
C ASP A 89 -3.73 -16.48 -1.83
N ARG A 90 -3.52 -15.66 -2.86
CA ARG A 90 -3.35 -14.22 -2.73
C ARG A 90 -4.57 -13.55 -2.10
N GLU A 91 -5.75 -13.85 -2.61
CA GLU A 91 -7.01 -13.24 -2.21
C GLU A 91 -7.40 -13.61 -0.78
N SER A 92 -7.26 -14.89 -0.41
CA SER A 92 -7.52 -15.40 0.95
C SER A 92 -6.53 -14.85 1.95
N LEU A 93 -5.25 -14.66 1.58
CA LEU A 93 -4.26 -14.01 2.46
C LEU A 93 -4.61 -12.53 2.68
N ILE A 94 -4.99 -11.80 1.64
CA ILE A 94 -5.44 -10.41 1.79
C ILE A 94 -6.69 -10.34 2.68
N ALA A 95 -7.67 -11.23 2.47
CA ALA A 95 -8.87 -11.29 3.30
C ALA A 95 -8.51 -11.57 4.77
N TYR A 96 -7.59 -12.50 5.02
CA TYR A 96 -7.07 -12.79 6.35
C TYR A 96 -6.39 -11.58 6.98
N LEU A 97 -5.48 -10.89 6.28
CA LEU A 97 -4.82 -9.69 6.79
C LEU A 97 -5.82 -8.57 7.14
N ARG A 98 -6.90 -8.43 6.36
CA ARG A 98 -7.94 -7.43 6.63
C ARG A 98 -8.76 -7.74 7.88
N SER A 99 -9.03 -9.02 8.14
CA SER A 99 -9.85 -9.44 9.27
C SER A 99 -9.42 -10.84 9.73
N PRO A 100 -8.34 -10.96 10.52
CA PRO A 100 -7.81 -12.25 10.94
C PRO A 100 -8.88 -13.06 11.66
N GLU A 101 -9.54 -12.48 12.66
CA GLU A 101 -10.57 -13.14 13.49
C GLU A 101 -11.71 -13.79 12.69
N ARG A 102 -12.08 -13.19 11.55
CA ARG A 102 -13.17 -13.69 10.70
C ARG A 102 -12.71 -14.74 9.69
N ASN A 103 -11.40 -14.82 9.44
CA ASN A 103 -10.80 -15.63 8.39
C ASN A 103 -9.82 -16.69 8.94
N GLN A 104 -9.86 -16.97 10.24
CA GLN A 104 -9.16 -18.10 10.85
C GLN A 104 -9.85 -19.40 10.43
N THR A 105 -9.42 -19.96 9.29
CA THR A 105 -10.01 -21.19 8.73
C THR A 105 -9.07 -22.38 8.85
N GLY A 106 -9.65 -23.53 9.18
CA GLY A 106 -8.93 -24.82 9.27
C GLY A 106 -8.38 -25.16 10.65
N THR A 107 -7.99 -26.42 10.80
CA THR A 107 -7.58 -27.05 12.08
C THR A 107 -6.28 -26.47 12.66
N ARG A 108 -5.41 -25.87 11.83
CA ARG A 108 -4.17 -25.23 12.30
C ARG A 108 -4.41 -24.12 13.32
N PHE A 109 -5.56 -23.45 13.25
CA PHE A 109 -5.85 -22.35 14.17
C PHE A 109 -6.18 -22.85 15.57
N ASP A 110 -6.67 -24.09 15.71
CA ASP A 110 -6.87 -24.68 17.03
C ASP A 110 -5.53 -24.95 17.71
N GLU A 111 -4.53 -25.42 16.96
CA GLU A 111 -3.16 -25.53 17.45
C GLU A 111 -2.57 -24.15 17.80
N TYR A 112 -2.85 -23.13 16.99
CA TYR A 112 -2.32 -21.78 17.21
C TYR A 112 -2.90 -21.11 18.45
N LYS A 113 -4.19 -21.34 18.77
CA LYS A 113 -4.80 -20.82 20.00
C LYS A 113 -4.06 -21.30 21.25
N THR A 114 -3.59 -22.54 21.26
CA THR A 114 -2.82 -23.09 22.38
C THR A 114 -1.37 -22.63 22.35
N LYS A 115 -0.72 -22.70 21.19
CA LYS A 115 0.73 -22.44 21.05
C LYS A 115 1.10 -20.96 21.10
N TYR A 116 0.22 -20.10 20.59
CA TYR A 116 0.42 -18.65 20.47
C TYR A 116 -0.63 -17.86 21.25
N ALA A 117 -1.10 -18.41 22.39
CA ALA A 117 -2.18 -17.85 23.20
C ALA A 117 -1.99 -16.38 23.62
N THR A 118 -0.75 -15.90 23.64
CA THR A 118 -0.38 -14.53 23.99
C THR A 118 -0.38 -13.56 22.81
N GLY A 119 -0.34 -14.06 21.58
CA GLY A 119 -0.25 -13.27 20.36
C GLY A 119 -1.61 -13.07 19.72
N VAL A 120 -2.13 -11.84 19.77
CA VAL A 120 -3.30 -11.45 18.98
C VAL A 120 -2.82 -10.82 17.68
N MET A 121 -3.20 -11.43 16.54
CA MET A 121 -2.88 -10.85 15.24
C MET A 121 -3.78 -9.64 14.96
N PRO A 122 -3.22 -8.43 14.78
CA PRO A 122 -4.02 -7.24 14.53
C PRO A 122 -4.69 -7.29 13.15
N ALA A 123 -5.84 -6.64 13.04
CA ALA A 123 -6.53 -6.47 11.77
C ALA A 123 -5.95 -5.27 10.99
N PHE A 124 -5.65 -5.48 9.70
CA PHE A 124 -5.18 -4.44 8.79
C PHE A 124 -6.27 -3.98 7.81
N GLY A 125 -7.55 -4.13 8.18
CA GLY A 125 -8.69 -3.73 7.35
C GLY A 125 -8.73 -2.24 7.01
N ASN A 126 -8.04 -1.41 7.82
CA ASN A 126 -7.86 0.03 7.61
C ASN A 126 -6.67 0.39 6.71
N LYS A 127 -5.91 -0.60 6.19
CA LYS A 127 -4.82 -0.38 5.24
C LYS A 127 -5.31 -0.49 3.80
N ASP A 128 -4.56 0.15 2.90
CA ASP A 128 -4.85 0.09 1.47
C ASP A 128 -4.72 -1.36 0.95
N VAL A 129 -5.69 -1.78 0.13
CA VAL A 129 -5.72 -3.13 -0.45
C VAL A 129 -4.49 -3.40 -1.33
N LYS A 130 -3.94 -2.37 -1.98
CA LYS A 130 -2.73 -2.48 -2.79
C LYS A 130 -1.52 -2.83 -1.92
N ASP A 131 -1.39 -2.21 -0.75
CA ASP A 131 -0.30 -2.51 0.19
C ASP A 131 -0.43 -3.93 0.73
N LEU A 132 -1.65 -4.33 1.12
CA LEU A 132 -1.90 -5.71 1.54
C LEU A 132 -1.62 -6.71 0.41
N GLY A 133 -1.91 -6.33 -0.83
CA GLY A 133 -1.57 -7.12 -2.02
C GLY A 133 -0.07 -7.33 -2.16
N LYS A 134 0.73 -6.26 -2.07
CA LYS A 134 2.19 -6.35 -2.12
C LYS A 134 2.77 -7.22 -0.99
N ILE A 135 2.21 -7.11 0.21
CA ILE A 135 2.59 -7.97 1.35
C ILE A 135 2.25 -9.43 1.06
N ALA A 136 1.03 -9.70 0.58
CA ALA A 136 0.59 -11.04 0.25
C ALA A 136 1.48 -11.67 -0.82
N ASP A 137 1.76 -10.93 -1.89
CA ASP A 137 2.66 -11.37 -2.98
C ASP A 137 4.05 -11.71 -2.47
N TYR A 138 4.61 -10.88 -1.58
CA TYR A 138 5.91 -11.14 -0.98
C TYR A 138 5.91 -12.39 -0.08
N LEU A 139 4.90 -12.54 0.78
CA LEU A 139 4.77 -13.66 1.71
C LEU A 139 4.51 -15.01 1.03
N LEU A 140 3.76 -15.00 -0.07
CA LEU A 140 3.52 -16.21 -0.87
C LEU A 140 4.77 -16.66 -1.64
N GLY A 141 5.74 -15.76 -1.82
CA GLY A 141 7.05 -16.07 -2.41
C GLY A 141 8.13 -16.50 -1.40
N GLN A 142 7.83 -16.58 -0.09
CA GLN A 142 8.77 -17.04 0.96
C GLN A 142 8.63 -18.54 1.27
#